data_AF-A0A4V3YVF9-F1
#
_entry.id   AF-A0A4V3YVF9-F1
#
_cell.length_a   1.000
_cell.length_b   1.000
_cell.length_c   1.000
_cell.angle_alpha   90.00
_cell.angle_beta   90.00
_cell.angle_gamma   90.00
#
_symmetry.space_group_name_H-M   'P 1'
#
loop_
_entity.id
_entity.type
_entity.pdbx_description
1 polymer ?
#
loop_
_entity_poly.entity_id
_entity_poly.type
_entity_poly.pdbx_seq_one_letter_code
_entity_poly.pdbx_strand_id
1 'polypeptide(L)'
;MSTPNNTQLGNKSVQEKRRNSGHCPALQRGAMTETLTRITITPSDMLMFAAVAMLPFDGTKIGIPLPYWTPISPWLFILYTIINWRYLRDTARRFLPFFLFPLLPVLTSVYGWQSYGIHASATAKSFISILLGLACLASLDIAIRIKRVPVRTLLTTLFTAYVVAFLIGILQYIALERHLNWQPVLAYFWGVLYRNYASVRPQFMFAEPSYIGMHLFGVLLPVFWLTRDRKIGILIPIFAAGAIAMGSGTRIILDTVVATFIWLIATINFHSRKVTAGFIGALGLLGAGGLSAIIINPRLNSLATNGLLAGDGSMSARIFHMLAPMWSWKHDLPHFMFGWGAGNISNAVRTGYAGARQWYDAHGGAPNTEIDGLANPPADTFTMSIYASFITEFGLFCFLAFLLLVLAHVAVHHGWSRRNICWFILLAYLYIQFESYAFYAIPLFIWAVCTIMNRGKNNINSL
;
A
#
# COMPACT_ATOMS: atom_id res chain seq x y z
N MET A 1 22.20 77.27 54.62
CA MET A 1 20.74 77.04 54.80
C MET A 1 20.50 75.55 54.94
N SER A 2 20.09 75.14 56.14
CA SER A 2 19.11 74.09 56.45
C SER A 2 18.97 72.86 55.51
N THR A 3 19.50 71.73 56.03
CA THR A 3 19.01 70.33 56.09
C THR A 3 17.49 70.09 55.92
N PRO A 4 16.91 68.84 55.82
CA PRO A 4 17.47 67.52 56.24
C PRO A 4 17.06 66.21 55.48
N ASN A 5 17.79 65.12 55.80
CA ASN A 5 17.39 63.74 56.22
C ASN A 5 16.44 62.91 55.34
N ASN A 6 16.78 61.68 54.91
CA ASN A 6 16.97 60.38 55.61
C ASN A 6 16.11 59.39 54.77
N THR A 7 16.45 58.13 54.51
CA THR A 7 16.68 57.08 55.50
C THR A 7 17.23 55.82 54.84
N GLN A 8 18.04 55.10 55.62
CA GLN A 8 18.67 53.80 55.39
C GLN A 8 17.71 52.62 55.16
N LEU A 9 18.23 51.55 54.54
CA LEU A 9 18.21 50.12 54.94
C LEU A 9 18.55 49.27 53.69
N GLY A 10 19.54 48.39 53.62
CA GLY A 10 20.57 47.92 54.54
C GLY A 10 21.31 46.75 53.86
N ASN A 11 22.60 46.59 54.22
CA ASN A 11 23.39 45.35 54.35
C ASN A 11 23.24 44.19 53.33
N LYS A 12 24.27 43.43 52.93
CA LYS A 12 25.73 43.36 53.08
C LYS A 12 26.10 42.06 52.34
N SER A 13 27.33 42.00 51.83
CA SER A 13 28.17 40.79 51.70
C SER A 13 27.67 39.61 50.85
N VAL A 14 28.19 39.48 49.62
CA VAL A 14 28.86 38.25 49.11
C VAL A 14 29.88 38.65 48.04
N GLN A 15 30.92 39.40 48.41
CA GLN A 15 32.23 39.22 47.77
C GLN A 15 32.88 38.05 48.51
N GLU A 16 33.50 37.14 47.76
CA GLU A 16 34.18 35.93 48.23
C GLU A 16 33.35 34.62 48.19
N LYS A 17 33.08 34.13 46.96
CA LYS A 17 33.24 32.68 46.68
C LYS A 17 33.40 32.40 45.19
N ARG A 18 34.51 31.74 44.86
CA ARG A 18 34.86 31.03 43.61
C ARG A 18 35.61 31.80 42.51
N ARG A 19 36.92 31.97 42.78
CA ARG A 19 37.96 31.56 41.81
C ARG A 19 37.66 30.15 41.31
N ASN A 20 37.50 29.99 39.99
CA ASN A 20 37.92 28.84 39.15
C ASN A 20 37.08 28.79 37.87
N SER A 21 37.56 29.40 36.79
CA SER A 21 37.26 28.92 35.43
C SER A 21 38.48 29.19 34.54
N GLY A 22 39.09 28.10 34.12
CA GLY A 22 40.33 28.07 33.36
C GLY A 22 40.18 28.60 31.94
N HIS A 23 41.31 29.12 31.46
CA HIS A 23 41.65 29.35 30.06
C HIS A 23 41.10 28.26 29.13
N CYS A 24 40.45 28.67 28.03
CA CYS A 24 40.23 27.86 26.83
C CYS A 24 41.58 27.58 26.13
N PRO A 25 41.96 26.32 25.90
CA PRO A 25 42.97 26.00 24.89
C PRO A 25 42.30 25.91 23.52
N ALA A 26 42.93 26.53 22.53
CA ALA A 26 42.54 26.50 21.13
C ALA A 26 42.44 25.05 20.60
N LEU A 27 41.34 24.78 19.88
CA LEU A 27 41.08 23.53 19.17
C LEU A 27 42.19 23.24 18.16
N GLN A 28 43.08 22.33 18.55
CA GLN A 28 44.14 21.79 17.72
C GLN A 28 43.51 20.96 16.58
N ARG A 29 43.96 21.22 15.36
CA ARG A 29 43.46 20.74 14.07
C ARG A 29 43.76 19.24 13.81
N GLY A 30 43.47 18.38 14.80
CA GLY A 30 43.78 16.94 14.81
C GLY A 30 42.65 16.01 15.23
N ALA A 31 41.44 16.52 15.49
CA ALA A 31 40.26 15.71 15.83
C ALA A 31 39.42 15.30 14.60
N MET A 32 40.00 15.29 13.40
CA MET A 32 39.36 14.80 12.18
C MET A 32 39.62 13.31 11.96
N THR A 33 39.37 12.52 12.99
CA THR A 33 39.09 11.08 12.87
C THR A 33 37.99 10.75 13.86
N GLU A 34 36.87 11.49 13.78
CA GLU A 34 35.59 10.87 14.13
C GLU A 34 35.46 9.66 13.21
N THR A 35 35.56 8.50 13.84
CA THR A 35 35.29 7.19 13.29
C THR A 35 34.09 7.29 12.36
N LEU A 36 34.35 7.17 11.05
CA LEU A 36 33.34 6.74 10.09
C LEU A 36 32.68 5.53 10.73
N THR A 37 31.46 5.72 11.24
CA THR A 37 30.62 4.60 11.70
C THR A 37 30.35 3.80 10.44
N ARG A 38 31.23 2.83 10.17
CA ARG A 38 31.12 1.91 9.05
C ARG A 38 29.76 1.26 9.21
N ILE A 39 28.80 1.64 8.37
CA ILE A 39 27.49 1.01 8.36
C ILE A 39 27.73 -0.43 7.93
N THR A 40 27.84 -1.34 8.91
CA THR A 40 28.09 -2.75 8.66
C THR A 40 26.76 -3.38 8.27
N ILE A 41 26.55 -3.51 6.96
CA ILE A 41 25.45 -4.29 6.42
C ILE A 41 25.71 -5.76 6.78
N THR A 42 24.79 -6.35 7.53
CA THR A 42 24.87 -7.77 7.94
C THR A 42 24.30 -8.67 6.84
N PRO A 43 24.67 -9.97 6.80
CA PRO A 43 24.09 -10.92 5.84
C PRO A 43 22.55 -10.97 5.90
N SER A 44 21.96 -10.81 7.09
CA SER A 44 20.50 -10.78 7.21
C SER A 44 19.87 -9.52 6.61
N ASP A 45 20.60 -8.40 6.50
CA ASP A 45 20.10 -7.19 5.82
C ASP A 45 19.98 -7.39 4.30
N MET A 46 20.72 -8.34 3.72
CA MET A 46 20.56 -8.72 2.30
C MET A 46 19.14 -9.20 2.00
N LEU A 47 18.47 -9.86 2.96
CA LEU A 47 17.09 -10.28 2.79
C LEU A 47 16.13 -9.08 2.71
N MET A 48 16.42 -7.99 3.43
CA MET A 48 15.62 -6.77 3.31
C MET A 48 15.78 -6.15 1.92
N PHE A 49 17.01 -6.08 1.40
CA PHE A 49 17.25 -5.61 0.03
C PHE A 49 16.60 -6.52 -1.01
N ALA A 50 16.68 -7.84 -0.84
CA ALA A 50 16.00 -8.81 -1.71
C ALA A 50 14.47 -8.63 -1.65
N ALA A 51 13.89 -8.47 -0.46
CA ALA A 51 12.46 -8.24 -0.30
C ALA A 51 12.00 -6.98 -1.04
N VAL A 52 12.75 -5.87 -0.90
CA VAL A 52 12.49 -4.62 -1.63
C VAL A 52 12.69 -4.78 -3.14
N ALA A 53 13.72 -5.51 -3.57
CA ALA A 53 13.97 -5.76 -4.99
C ALA A 53 12.88 -6.61 -5.65
N MET A 54 12.23 -7.49 -4.88
CA MET A 54 11.16 -8.36 -5.36
C MET A 54 9.76 -7.74 -5.27
N LEU A 55 9.63 -6.49 -4.83
CA LEU A 55 8.33 -5.81 -4.73
C LEU A 55 7.52 -5.79 -6.04
N PRO A 56 8.12 -5.52 -7.23
CA PRO A 56 7.35 -5.52 -8.49
C PRO A 56 7.23 -6.91 -9.13
N PHE A 57 7.74 -7.97 -8.50
CA PHE A 57 7.72 -9.34 -9.02
C PHE A 57 6.69 -10.18 -8.26
N ASP A 58 5.42 -9.97 -8.58
CA ASP A 58 4.32 -10.57 -7.82
C ASP A 58 3.30 -11.37 -8.64
N GLY A 59 3.57 -11.54 -9.93
CA GLY A 59 2.80 -12.39 -10.85
C GLY A 59 3.47 -13.70 -11.27
N THR A 60 4.54 -14.11 -10.59
CA THR A 60 5.36 -15.25 -11.03
C THR A 60 4.92 -16.58 -10.41
N LYS A 61 5.10 -17.70 -11.12
CA LYS A 61 4.85 -19.06 -10.60
C LYS A 61 5.77 -19.46 -9.44
N ILE A 62 6.86 -18.70 -9.22
CA ILE A 62 7.82 -18.91 -8.12
C ILE A 62 7.23 -18.42 -6.79
N GLY A 63 6.37 -17.40 -6.82
CA GLY A 63 5.70 -16.91 -5.63
C GLY A 63 4.69 -17.92 -5.09
N ILE A 64 4.53 -17.96 -3.76
CA ILE A 64 3.53 -18.85 -3.15
C ILE A 64 2.13 -18.28 -3.46
N PRO A 65 1.21 -19.11 -3.98
CA PRO A 65 -0.10 -18.64 -4.42
C PRO A 65 -0.97 -18.23 -3.22
N LEU A 66 -1.23 -16.93 -3.15
CA LEU A 66 -2.34 -16.34 -2.40
C LEU A 66 -3.51 -16.13 -3.37
N PRO A 67 -4.76 -15.93 -2.88
CA PRO A 67 -5.90 -15.68 -3.75
C PRO A 67 -5.60 -14.52 -4.70
N TYR A 68 -5.58 -14.81 -6.00
CA TYR A 68 -5.38 -13.84 -7.09
C TYR A 68 -4.01 -13.09 -7.07
N TRP A 69 -3.01 -13.57 -6.30
CA TRP A 69 -1.70 -12.91 -6.14
C TRP A 69 -0.60 -13.93 -5.79
N THR A 70 0.55 -13.90 -6.46
CA THR A 70 1.66 -14.86 -6.25
C THR A 70 2.97 -14.13 -5.93
N PRO A 71 3.07 -13.49 -4.75
CA PRO A 71 4.16 -12.59 -4.46
C PRO A 71 5.42 -13.30 -3.97
N ILE A 72 6.58 -12.70 -4.22
CA ILE A 72 7.86 -13.14 -3.64
C ILE A 72 8.21 -12.30 -2.40
N SER A 73 7.99 -10.98 -2.44
CA SER A 73 8.45 -10.06 -1.40
C SER A 73 7.92 -10.30 0.02
N PRO A 74 6.64 -10.67 0.26
CA PRO A 74 6.14 -10.90 1.62
C PRO A 74 6.85 -12.05 2.31
N TRP A 75 7.23 -13.09 1.56
CA TRP A 75 7.98 -14.24 2.07
C TRP A 75 9.40 -13.87 2.49
N LEU A 76 10.02 -12.94 1.75
CA LEU A 76 11.33 -12.42 2.12
C LEU A 76 11.24 -11.50 3.36
N PHE A 77 10.16 -10.73 3.52
CA PHE A 77 9.92 -9.94 4.73
C PHE A 77 9.70 -10.80 5.98
N ILE A 78 8.96 -11.90 5.88
CA ILE A 78 8.80 -12.83 7.01
C ILE A 78 10.10 -13.58 7.32
N LEU A 79 10.86 -14.01 6.30
CA LEU A 79 12.17 -14.62 6.53
C LEU A 79 13.13 -13.64 7.22
N TYR A 80 13.16 -12.39 6.77
CA TYR A 80 13.93 -11.33 7.42
C TYR A 80 13.50 -11.15 8.89
N THR A 81 12.19 -11.13 9.17
CA THR A 81 11.67 -11.01 10.53
C THR A 81 12.04 -12.20 11.41
N ILE A 82 11.96 -13.43 10.88
CA ILE A 82 12.32 -14.67 11.60
C ILE A 82 13.81 -14.69 11.93
N ILE A 83 14.70 -14.37 10.98
CA ILE A 83 16.14 -14.34 11.25
C ILE A 83 16.49 -13.27 12.29
N ASN A 84 15.75 -12.17 12.30
CA ASN A 84 15.91 -11.07 13.24
C ASN A 84 14.94 -11.15 14.43
N TRP A 85 14.44 -12.35 14.79
CA TRP A 85 13.38 -12.55 15.80
C TRP A 85 13.67 -11.93 17.16
N ARG A 86 14.94 -11.78 17.54
CA ARG A 86 15.33 -11.15 18.82
C ARG A 86 14.80 -9.72 18.96
N TYR A 87 14.66 -9.01 17.84
CA TYR A 87 14.11 -7.65 17.81
C TYR A 87 12.58 -7.63 17.70
N LEU A 88 11.95 -8.77 17.39
CA LEU A 88 10.50 -8.86 17.21
C LEU A 88 9.75 -8.46 18.48
N ARG A 89 10.30 -8.75 19.67
CA ARG A 89 9.69 -8.34 20.94
C ARG A 89 9.52 -6.82 21.05
N ASP A 90 10.54 -6.06 20.63
CA ASP A 90 10.52 -4.60 20.71
C ASP A 90 9.56 -3.99 19.69
N THR A 91 9.56 -4.55 18.47
CA THR A 91 8.63 -4.15 17.42
C THR A 91 7.18 -4.53 17.74
N ALA A 92 6.95 -5.73 18.28
CA ALA A 92 5.63 -6.19 18.69
C ALA A 92 5.07 -5.36 19.83
N ARG A 93 5.89 -4.92 20.80
CA ARG A 93 5.43 -3.98 21.84
C ARG A 93 5.03 -2.64 21.25
N ARG A 94 5.78 -2.14 20.27
CA ARG A 94 5.49 -0.85 19.61
C ARG A 94 4.16 -0.88 18.85
N PHE A 95 3.90 -1.98 18.16
CA PHE A 95 2.69 -2.17 17.35
C PHE A 95 1.73 -3.18 17.99
N LEU A 96 1.72 -3.28 19.32
CA LEU A 96 1.02 -4.34 20.05
C LEU A 96 -0.44 -4.50 19.63
N PRO A 97 -1.24 -3.43 19.48
CA PRO A 97 -2.62 -3.58 19.03
C PRO A 97 -2.76 -4.29 17.67
N PHE A 98 -1.83 -4.06 16.73
CA PHE A 98 -1.84 -4.73 15.42
C PHE A 98 -1.38 -6.19 15.51
N PHE A 99 -0.47 -6.53 16.42
CA PHE A 99 -0.05 -7.92 16.65
C PHE A 99 -1.11 -8.75 17.38
N LEU A 100 -1.95 -8.11 18.20
CA LEU A 100 -3.09 -8.76 18.86
C LEU A 100 -4.32 -8.85 17.96
N PHE A 101 -4.45 -7.93 16.99
CA PHE A 101 -5.62 -7.87 16.11
C PHE A 101 -5.97 -9.21 15.44
N PRO A 102 -5.04 -10.04 14.93
CA PRO A 102 -5.36 -11.33 14.31
C PRO A 102 -6.14 -12.31 15.20
N LEU A 103 -6.11 -12.15 16.52
CA LEU A 103 -6.93 -12.95 17.42
C LEU A 103 -8.43 -12.73 17.15
N LEU A 104 -8.83 -11.51 16.79
CA LEU A 104 -10.24 -11.19 16.52
C LEU A 104 -10.77 -11.89 15.25
N PRO A 105 -10.11 -11.81 14.08
CA PRO A 105 -10.41 -12.63 12.90
C PRO A 105 -10.47 -14.14 13.18
N VAL A 106 -9.59 -14.68 14.03
CA VAL A 106 -9.63 -16.09 14.43
C VAL A 106 -10.92 -16.39 15.20
N LEU A 107 -11.24 -15.57 16.20
CA LEU A 107 -12.44 -15.73 17.02
C LEU A 107 -13.72 -15.64 16.19
N THR A 108 -13.85 -14.64 15.32
CA THR A 108 -15.03 -14.50 14.46
C THR A 108 -15.11 -15.61 13.42
N SER A 109 -13.98 -16.15 12.97
CA SER A 109 -13.97 -17.30 12.05
C SER A 109 -14.55 -18.57 12.66
N VAL A 110 -14.45 -18.77 13.97
CA VAL A 110 -15.06 -19.93 14.65
C VAL A 110 -16.56 -19.96 14.42
N TYR A 111 -17.24 -18.81 14.46
CA TYR A 111 -18.67 -18.71 14.17
C TYR A 111 -18.98 -19.18 12.74
N GLY A 112 -18.27 -18.63 11.74
CA GLY A 112 -18.46 -19.00 10.35
C GLY A 112 -18.17 -20.48 10.04
N TRP A 113 -17.14 -21.05 10.68
CA TRP A 113 -16.80 -22.47 10.54
C TRP A 113 -17.82 -23.41 11.15
N GLN A 114 -18.56 -22.99 12.19
CA GLN A 114 -19.67 -23.78 12.73
C GLN A 114 -20.82 -23.91 11.73
N SER A 115 -21.04 -22.88 10.90
CA SER A 115 -22.12 -22.88 9.90
C SER A 115 -21.73 -23.57 8.59
N TYR A 116 -20.50 -23.36 8.10
CA TYR A 116 -20.10 -23.75 6.74
C TYR A 116 -18.93 -24.74 6.67
N GLY A 117 -18.35 -25.11 7.82
CA GLY A 117 -17.15 -25.95 7.89
C GLY A 117 -15.86 -25.17 7.59
N ILE A 118 -14.75 -25.90 7.54
CA ILE A 118 -13.39 -25.36 7.36
C ILE A 118 -12.86 -25.77 5.98
N HIS A 119 -12.60 -24.79 5.10
CA HIS A 119 -11.83 -24.99 3.87
C HIS A 119 -10.34 -24.79 4.14
N ALA A 120 -9.67 -25.83 4.66
CA ALA A 120 -8.33 -25.73 5.23
C ALA A 120 -7.30 -24.98 4.37
N SER A 121 -7.27 -25.22 3.05
CA SER A 121 -6.33 -24.53 2.13
C SER A 121 -6.62 -23.03 2.01
N ALA A 122 -7.89 -22.65 1.86
CA ALA A 122 -8.32 -21.27 1.75
C ALA A 122 -8.16 -20.54 3.09
N THR A 123 -8.54 -21.19 4.20
CA THR A 123 -8.32 -20.71 5.56
C THR A 123 -6.84 -20.41 5.83
N ALA A 124 -5.95 -21.33 5.46
CA ALA A 124 -4.50 -21.13 5.62
C ALA A 124 -4.02 -19.91 4.84
N LYS A 125 -4.47 -19.74 3.59
CA LYS A 125 -4.10 -18.57 2.76
C LYS A 125 -4.55 -17.25 3.38
N SER A 126 -5.75 -17.16 3.94
CA SER A 126 -6.26 -15.93 4.55
C SER A 126 -5.43 -15.54 5.78
N PHE A 127 -5.16 -16.47 6.68
CA PHE A 127 -4.33 -16.18 7.87
C PHE A 127 -2.86 -15.96 7.54
N ILE A 128 -2.27 -16.75 6.64
CA ILE A 128 -0.90 -16.53 6.15
C ILE A 128 -0.81 -15.11 5.56
N SER A 129 -1.80 -14.66 4.80
CA SER A 129 -1.79 -13.31 4.23
C SER A 129 -1.77 -12.21 5.32
N ILE A 130 -2.55 -12.37 6.38
CA ILE A 130 -2.53 -11.45 7.54
C ILE A 130 -1.16 -11.45 8.21
N LEU A 131 -0.58 -12.64 8.45
CA LEU A 131 0.73 -12.80 9.08
C LEU A 131 1.85 -12.19 8.22
N LEU A 132 1.79 -12.35 6.91
CA LEU A 132 2.74 -11.75 5.97
C LEU A 132 2.65 -10.22 5.98
N GLY A 133 1.44 -9.65 6.08
CA GLY A 133 1.24 -8.21 6.27
C GLY A 133 1.88 -7.69 7.57
N LEU A 134 1.71 -8.41 8.68
CA LEU A 134 2.36 -8.09 9.96
C LEU A 134 3.89 -8.26 9.91
N ALA A 135 4.38 -9.28 9.21
CA ALA A 135 5.80 -9.47 8.99
C ALA A 135 6.40 -8.33 8.15
N CYS A 136 5.67 -7.80 7.17
CA CYS A 136 6.08 -6.59 6.45
C CYS A 136 6.23 -5.41 7.42
N LEU A 137 5.22 -5.15 8.26
CA LEU A 137 5.28 -4.09 9.28
C LEU A 137 6.50 -4.27 10.20
N ALA A 138 6.71 -5.51 10.66
CA ALA A 138 7.82 -5.84 11.55
C ALA A 138 9.18 -5.61 10.90
N SER A 139 9.33 -6.10 9.66
CA SER A 139 10.57 -5.97 8.89
C SER A 139 10.97 -4.52 8.66
N LEU A 140 10.01 -3.63 8.36
CA LEU A 140 10.24 -2.20 8.17
C LEU A 140 10.76 -1.54 9.46
N ASP A 141 10.16 -1.86 10.60
CA ASP A 141 10.58 -1.34 11.90
C ASP A 141 11.97 -1.84 12.28
N ILE A 142 12.22 -3.15 12.17
CA ILE A 142 13.51 -3.77 12.49
C ILE A 142 14.61 -3.20 11.59
N ALA A 143 14.40 -3.18 10.27
CA ALA A 143 15.41 -2.71 9.32
C ALA A 143 15.74 -1.22 9.50
N ILE A 144 14.72 -0.36 9.53
CA ILE A 144 14.96 1.09 9.43
C ILE A 144 15.20 1.71 10.81
N ARG A 145 14.47 1.31 11.85
CA ARG A 145 14.60 1.90 13.19
C ARG A 145 15.71 1.24 14.01
N ILE A 146 15.68 -0.08 14.10
CA ILE A 146 16.52 -0.83 15.04
C ILE A 146 17.91 -1.04 14.44
N LYS A 147 17.99 -1.69 13.29
CA LYS A 147 19.26 -1.99 12.60
C LYS A 147 19.80 -0.82 11.78
N ARG A 148 18.99 0.22 11.54
CA ARG A 148 19.36 1.45 10.82
C ARG A 148 19.98 1.17 9.45
N VAL A 149 19.40 0.22 8.71
CA VAL A 149 19.79 -0.11 7.33
C VAL A 149 19.76 1.18 6.48
N PRO A 150 20.79 1.42 5.63
CA PRO A 150 20.86 2.64 4.83
C PRO A 150 19.63 2.86 3.95
N VAL A 151 18.79 3.82 4.32
CA VAL A 151 17.55 4.14 3.59
C VAL A 151 17.86 4.52 2.14
N ARG A 152 18.96 5.23 1.88
CA ARG A 152 19.39 5.59 0.52
C ARG A 152 19.64 4.34 -0.36
N THR A 153 20.21 3.29 0.21
CA THR A 153 20.45 2.03 -0.50
C THR A 153 19.14 1.27 -0.72
N LEU A 154 18.22 1.28 0.25
CA LEU A 154 16.88 0.71 0.09
C LEU A 154 16.09 1.42 -1.02
N LEU A 155 16.13 2.75 -1.06
CA LEU A 155 15.49 3.56 -2.11
C LEU A 155 16.11 3.32 -3.48
N THR A 156 17.43 3.16 -3.56
CA THR A 156 18.12 2.84 -4.82
C THR A 156 17.72 1.44 -5.29
N THR A 157 17.64 0.47 -4.38
CA THR A 157 17.18 -0.90 -4.68
C THR A 157 15.75 -0.90 -5.20
N LEU A 158 14.85 -0.16 -4.52
CA LEU A 158 13.47 0.02 -4.93
C LEU A 158 13.39 0.65 -6.33
N PHE A 159 14.07 1.77 -6.55
CA PHE A 159 14.12 2.45 -7.85
C PHE A 159 14.58 1.51 -8.96
N THR A 160 15.70 0.82 -8.78
CA THR A 160 16.24 -0.11 -9.77
C THR A 160 15.26 -1.24 -10.07
N ALA A 161 14.62 -1.82 -9.05
CA ALA A 161 13.66 -2.90 -9.23
C ALA A 161 12.46 -2.46 -10.10
N TYR A 162 11.92 -1.28 -9.86
CA TYR A 162 10.81 -0.75 -10.65
C TYR A 162 11.24 -0.31 -12.06
N VAL A 163 12.47 0.17 -12.25
CA VAL A 163 13.02 0.41 -13.60
C VAL A 163 13.13 -0.91 -14.37
N VAL A 164 13.63 -1.98 -13.75
CA VAL A 164 13.70 -3.32 -14.37
C VAL A 164 12.30 -3.82 -14.75
N ALA A 165 11.33 -3.71 -13.84
CA ALA A 165 9.93 -4.06 -14.13
C ALA A 165 9.37 -3.25 -15.32
N PHE A 166 9.68 -1.96 -15.39
CA PHE A 166 9.30 -1.10 -16.51
C PHE A 166 9.90 -1.57 -17.85
N LEU A 167 11.20 -1.85 -17.87
CA LEU A 167 11.90 -2.37 -19.05
C LEU A 167 11.35 -3.73 -19.49
N ILE A 168 11.01 -4.60 -18.54
CA ILE A 168 10.34 -5.88 -18.85
C ILE A 168 8.98 -5.63 -19.52
N GLY A 169 8.21 -4.65 -19.08
CA GLY A 169 6.95 -4.30 -19.74
C GLY A 169 7.14 -3.76 -21.17
N ILE A 170 8.18 -2.96 -21.41
CA ILE A 170 8.56 -2.55 -22.77
C ILE A 170 8.89 -3.77 -23.63
N LEU A 171 9.70 -4.70 -23.10
CA LEU A 171 10.04 -5.93 -23.81
C LEU A 171 8.78 -6.77 -24.12
N GLN A 172 7.87 -6.91 -23.16
CA GLN A 172 6.58 -7.60 -23.36
C GLN A 172 5.75 -6.92 -24.44
N TYR A 173 5.66 -5.59 -24.42
CA TYR A 173 4.93 -4.82 -25.43
C TYR A 173 5.49 -5.05 -26.84
N ILE A 174 6.81 -4.90 -27.01
CA ILE A 174 7.53 -5.15 -28.26
C ILE A 174 7.30 -6.57 -28.77
N ALA A 175 7.25 -7.56 -27.86
CA ALA A 175 7.10 -8.96 -28.20
C ALA A 175 5.69 -9.37 -28.67
N LEU A 176 4.66 -8.56 -28.41
CA LEU A 176 3.28 -8.87 -28.80
C LEU A 176 3.15 -9.10 -30.32
N GLU A 177 2.17 -9.92 -30.70
CA GLU A 177 1.89 -10.26 -32.11
C GLU A 177 1.63 -9.04 -32.99
N ARG A 178 1.03 -7.98 -32.42
CA ARG A 178 0.75 -6.71 -33.12
C ARG A 178 2.01 -5.88 -33.43
N HIS A 179 3.16 -6.28 -32.90
CA HIS A 179 4.43 -5.60 -33.05
C HIS A 179 5.45 -6.54 -33.72
N LEU A 180 6.41 -7.08 -32.98
CA LEU A 180 7.48 -7.92 -33.55
C LEU A 180 7.20 -9.42 -33.49
N ASN A 181 6.10 -9.84 -32.84
CA ASN A 181 5.72 -11.25 -32.71
C ASN A 181 6.88 -12.15 -32.23
N TRP A 182 7.53 -11.73 -31.13
CA TRP A 182 8.76 -12.35 -30.66
C TRP A 182 8.46 -13.59 -29.80
N GLN A 183 8.18 -14.70 -30.46
CA GLN A 183 7.68 -15.95 -29.85
C GLN A 183 8.53 -16.51 -28.70
N PRO A 184 9.87 -16.57 -28.77
CA PRO A 184 10.70 -16.98 -27.62
C PRO A 184 10.46 -16.16 -26.35
N VAL A 185 10.25 -14.85 -26.48
CA VAL A 185 10.01 -13.96 -25.33
C VAL A 185 8.62 -14.19 -24.76
N LEU A 186 7.61 -14.36 -25.62
CA LEU A 186 6.26 -14.72 -25.20
C LEU A 186 6.26 -16.07 -24.47
N ALA A 187 6.87 -17.10 -25.06
CA ALA A 187 6.99 -18.43 -24.47
C ALA A 187 7.68 -18.42 -23.10
N TYR A 188 8.74 -17.62 -22.93
CA TYR A 188 9.38 -17.41 -21.63
C TYR A 188 8.39 -16.86 -20.59
N PHE A 189 7.65 -15.80 -20.92
CA PHE A 189 6.69 -15.21 -19.98
C PHE A 189 5.47 -16.12 -19.73
N TRP A 190 5.07 -16.95 -20.68
CA TRP A 190 4.06 -18.00 -20.48
C TRP A 190 4.54 -19.05 -19.47
N GLY A 191 5.83 -19.37 -19.52
CA GLY A 191 6.49 -20.26 -18.56
C GLY A 191 6.57 -19.66 -17.16
N VAL A 192 6.92 -18.38 -17.04
CA VAL A 192 7.25 -17.73 -15.76
C VAL A 192 6.04 -17.16 -15.01
N LEU A 193 5.04 -16.62 -15.73
CA LEU A 193 3.94 -15.88 -15.10
C LEU A 193 2.80 -16.82 -14.75
N TYR A 194 2.28 -16.69 -13.53
CA TYR A 194 1.18 -17.52 -13.02
C TYR A 194 -0.09 -17.28 -13.83
N ARG A 195 -0.40 -16.01 -14.10
CA ARG A 195 -1.45 -15.58 -15.01
C ARG A 195 -0.86 -14.79 -16.14
N ASN A 196 -1.15 -15.25 -17.35
CA ASN A 196 -0.48 -14.72 -18.51
C ASN A 196 -1.40 -13.78 -19.29
N TYR A 197 -1.20 -12.48 -19.09
CA TYR A 197 -1.76 -11.43 -19.92
C TYR A 197 -0.79 -10.93 -20.98
N ALA A 198 0.48 -11.36 -20.93
CA ALA A 198 1.56 -10.89 -21.80
C ALA A 198 1.38 -11.32 -23.28
N SER A 199 0.40 -12.14 -23.61
CA SER A 199 -0.04 -12.40 -24.99
C SER A 199 -0.91 -11.29 -25.57
N VAL A 200 -1.57 -10.50 -24.72
CA VAL A 200 -2.53 -9.46 -25.13
C VAL A 200 -2.03 -8.07 -24.79
N ARG A 201 -1.37 -7.91 -23.64
CA ARG A 201 -0.93 -6.62 -23.11
C ARG A 201 0.21 -6.76 -22.09
N PRO A 202 1.09 -5.77 -21.96
CA PRO A 202 2.21 -5.85 -21.02
C PRO A 202 1.73 -5.79 -19.56
N GLN A 203 2.35 -6.62 -18.72
CA GLN A 203 2.04 -6.78 -17.31
C GLN A 203 3.20 -6.40 -16.37
N PHE A 204 4.39 -6.11 -16.89
CA PHE A 204 5.52 -5.55 -16.12
C PHE A 204 5.99 -6.42 -14.94
N MET A 205 5.72 -7.73 -15.00
CA MET A 205 5.92 -8.73 -13.92
C MET A 205 4.92 -8.67 -12.75
N PHE A 206 3.94 -7.77 -12.82
CA PHE A 206 2.85 -7.75 -11.86
C PHE A 206 1.88 -8.92 -12.11
N ALA A 207 1.18 -9.35 -11.06
CA ALA A 207 0.16 -10.41 -11.18
C ALA A 207 -0.89 -10.09 -12.24
N GLU A 208 -1.29 -8.82 -12.34
CA GLU A 208 -2.21 -8.34 -13.35
C GLU A 208 -1.89 -6.91 -13.79
N PRO A 209 -2.22 -6.55 -15.04
CA PRO A 209 -2.04 -5.17 -15.50
C PRO A 209 -2.84 -4.14 -14.68
N SER A 210 -3.93 -4.55 -14.03
CA SER A 210 -4.69 -3.69 -13.11
C SER A 210 -3.94 -3.36 -11.82
N TYR A 211 -2.87 -4.08 -11.48
CA TYR A 211 -2.13 -3.87 -10.24
C TYR A 211 -1.06 -2.79 -10.35
N ILE A 212 -0.72 -2.35 -11.57
CA ILE A 212 0.26 -1.27 -11.79
C ILE A 212 -0.05 -0.05 -10.90
N GLY A 213 -1.32 0.37 -10.80
CA GLY A 213 -1.71 1.50 -9.96
C GLY A 213 -1.50 1.26 -8.46
N MET A 214 -1.69 0.03 -7.96
CA MET A 214 -1.38 -0.33 -6.57
C MET A 214 0.10 -0.14 -6.25
N HIS A 215 0.98 -0.50 -7.18
CA HIS A 215 2.41 -0.34 -6.97
C HIS A 215 2.85 1.13 -7.09
N LEU A 216 2.42 1.83 -8.14
CA LEU A 216 2.82 3.22 -8.34
C LEU A 216 2.28 4.13 -7.23
N PHE A 217 1.01 3.96 -6.86
CA PHE A 217 0.32 4.89 -5.97
C PHE A 217 0.17 4.37 -4.54
N GLY A 218 0.17 3.06 -4.32
CA GLY A 218 0.16 2.47 -2.97
C GLY A 218 1.56 2.34 -2.35
N VAL A 219 2.62 2.43 -3.16
CA VAL A 219 4.01 2.17 -2.72
C VAL A 219 4.91 3.34 -3.09
N LEU A 220 5.14 3.58 -4.38
CA LEU A 220 6.14 4.56 -4.81
C LEU A 220 5.74 5.99 -4.42
N LEU A 221 4.47 6.36 -4.61
CA LEU A 221 3.99 7.69 -4.24
C LEU A 221 4.10 7.96 -2.72
N PRO A 222 3.68 7.05 -1.83
CA PRO A 222 3.97 7.17 -0.41
C PRO A 222 5.46 7.23 -0.07
N VAL A 223 6.29 6.39 -0.68
CA VAL A 223 7.74 6.43 -0.48
C VAL A 223 8.31 7.79 -0.89
N PHE A 224 7.84 8.36 -2.00
CA PHE A 224 8.17 9.72 -2.42
C PHE A 224 7.70 10.77 -1.40
N TRP A 225 6.49 10.66 -0.89
CA TRP A 225 5.98 11.55 0.16
C TRP A 225 6.80 11.51 1.45
N LEU A 226 7.37 10.36 1.80
CA LEU A 226 8.19 10.16 2.99
C LEU A 226 9.63 10.64 2.81
N THR A 227 10.21 10.40 1.64
CA THR A 227 11.66 10.55 1.42
C THR A 227 12.02 11.75 0.56
N ARG A 228 11.07 12.24 -0.25
CA ARG A 228 11.26 13.29 -1.26
C ARG A 228 12.35 12.96 -2.27
N ASP A 229 12.62 11.67 -2.49
CA ASP A 229 13.61 11.22 -3.47
C ASP A 229 13.12 11.55 -4.90
N ARG A 230 13.91 12.37 -5.61
CA ARG A 230 13.58 12.84 -6.95
C ARG A 230 13.49 11.70 -7.97
N LYS A 231 14.27 10.63 -7.81
CA LYS A 231 14.29 9.52 -8.76
C LYS A 231 12.96 8.78 -8.72
N ILE A 232 12.44 8.51 -7.52
CA ILE A 232 11.11 7.91 -7.34
C ILE A 232 10.03 8.85 -7.87
N GLY A 233 10.13 10.14 -7.57
CA GLY A 233 9.17 11.15 -8.04
C GLY A 233 9.08 11.25 -9.58
N ILE A 234 10.20 11.06 -10.29
CA ILE A 234 10.26 11.05 -11.76
C ILE A 234 9.81 9.69 -12.32
N LEU A 235 10.12 8.59 -11.63
CA LEU A 235 9.76 7.25 -12.08
C LEU A 235 8.24 7.04 -12.14
N ILE A 236 7.49 7.54 -11.16
CA ILE A 236 6.02 7.39 -11.09
C ILE A 236 5.32 7.88 -12.39
N PRO A 237 5.48 9.15 -12.82
CA PRO A 237 4.82 9.63 -14.03
C PRO A 237 5.35 8.96 -15.30
N ILE A 238 6.65 8.65 -15.39
CA ILE A 238 7.21 7.93 -16.55
C ILE A 238 6.58 6.54 -16.66
N PHE A 239 6.50 5.80 -15.55
CA PHE A 239 5.92 4.46 -15.53
C PHE A 239 4.43 4.53 -15.87
N ALA A 240 3.68 5.44 -15.26
CA ALA A 240 2.25 5.61 -15.53
C ALA A 240 1.99 5.96 -17.01
N ALA A 241 2.71 6.96 -17.55
CA ALA A 241 2.57 7.35 -18.95
C ALA A 241 2.97 6.23 -19.91
N GLY A 242 4.06 5.52 -19.63
CA GLY A 242 4.49 4.37 -20.43
C GLY A 242 3.49 3.22 -20.40
N ALA A 243 2.95 2.89 -19.23
CA ALA A 243 1.92 1.85 -19.08
C ALA A 243 0.63 2.21 -19.85
N ILE A 244 0.20 3.47 -19.79
CA ILE A 244 -0.95 3.97 -20.57
C ILE A 244 -0.67 3.90 -22.07
N ALA A 245 0.49 4.38 -22.52
CA ALA A 245 0.89 4.38 -23.93
C ALA A 245 0.98 2.96 -24.51
N MET A 246 1.44 2.00 -23.72
CA MET A 246 1.51 0.59 -24.09
C MET A 246 0.16 -0.15 -23.98
N GLY A 247 -0.92 0.53 -23.56
CA GLY A 247 -2.26 -0.06 -23.47
C GLY A 247 -2.37 -1.17 -22.43
N SER A 248 -1.60 -1.10 -21.33
CA SER A 248 -1.57 -2.16 -20.31
C SER A 248 -2.92 -2.38 -19.63
N GLY A 249 -3.71 -1.33 -19.45
CA GLY A 249 -5.07 -1.43 -18.92
C GLY A 249 -5.78 -0.08 -18.86
N THR A 250 -7.11 -0.10 -18.80
CA THR A 250 -7.92 1.11 -18.59
C THR A 250 -7.82 1.63 -17.16
N ARG A 251 -7.56 0.74 -16.21
CA ARG A 251 -7.48 1.09 -14.80
C ARG A 251 -6.28 1.97 -14.44
N ILE A 252 -5.12 1.77 -15.07
CA ILE A 252 -3.98 2.65 -14.80
C ILE A 252 -4.30 4.12 -15.15
N ILE A 253 -5.19 4.36 -16.12
CA ILE A 253 -5.68 5.71 -16.45
C ILE A 253 -6.50 6.28 -15.28
N LEU A 254 -7.49 5.51 -14.79
CA LEU A 254 -8.33 5.91 -13.65
C LEU A 254 -7.50 6.13 -12.38
N ASP A 255 -6.62 5.18 -12.04
CA ASP A 255 -5.75 5.26 -10.89
C ASP A 255 -4.82 6.47 -10.97
N THR A 256 -4.32 6.81 -12.17
CA THR A 256 -3.47 7.99 -12.39
C THR A 256 -4.25 9.29 -12.18
N VAL A 257 -5.48 9.38 -12.68
CA VAL A 257 -6.34 10.56 -12.48
C VAL A 257 -6.64 10.76 -10.99
N VAL A 258 -7.08 9.69 -10.30
CA VAL A 258 -7.40 9.75 -8.86
C VAL A 258 -6.16 10.07 -8.03
N ALA A 259 -5.04 9.39 -8.28
CA ALA A 259 -3.80 9.63 -7.56
C ALA A 259 -3.25 11.04 -7.80
N THR A 260 -3.33 11.57 -9.02
CA THR A 260 -2.89 12.94 -9.32
C THR A 260 -3.78 13.96 -8.60
N PHE A 261 -5.10 13.76 -8.62
CA PHE A 261 -6.04 14.62 -7.89
C PHE A 261 -5.73 14.63 -6.39
N ILE A 262 -5.56 13.46 -5.77
CA ILE A 262 -5.22 13.34 -4.34
C ILE A 262 -3.84 13.95 -4.05
N TRP A 263 -2.86 13.74 -4.93
CA TRP A 263 -1.53 14.31 -4.81
C TRP A 263 -1.53 15.85 -4.85
N LEU A 264 -2.33 16.45 -5.74
CA LEU A 264 -2.51 17.89 -5.80
C LEU A 264 -3.11 18.42 -4.49
N ILE A 265 -4.15 17.78 -3.95
CA ILE A 265 -4.73 18.14 -2.64
C ILE A 265 -3.68 18.04 -1.53
N ALA A 266 -2.89 16.98 -1.52
CA ALA A 266 -1.88 16.72 -0.49
C ALA A 266 -0.72 17.74 -0.50
N THR A 267 -0.43 18.34 -1.66
CA THR A 267 0.77 19.17 -1.88
C THR A 267 0.48 20.66 -1.91
N ILE A 268 -0.69 21.07 -2.38
CA ILE A 268 -1.01 22.47 -2.61
C ILE A 268 -1.37 23.19 -1.31
N ASN A 269 -0.79 24.38 -1.13
CA ASN A 269 -1.18 25.28 -0.06
C ASN A 269 -2.31 26.21 -0.52
N PHE A 270 -3.55 25.83 -0.22
CA PHE A 270 -4.76 26.58 -0.58
C PHE A 270 -4.89 27.99 0.02
N HIS A 271 -4.02 28.40 0.94
CA HIS A 271 -4.02 29.77 1.47
C HIS A 271 -3.56 30.81 0.42
N SER A 272 -2.83 30.40 -0.62
CA SER A 272 -2.35 31.32 -1.66
C SER A 272 -3.28 31.32 -2.87
N ARG A 273 -3.90 32.47 -3.18
CA ARG A 273 -4.78 32.64 -4.35
C ARG A 273 -4.11 32.24 -5.67
N LYS A 274 -2.80 32.52 -5.84
CA LYS A 274 -2.05 32.14 -7.05
C LYS A 274 -1.89 30.63 -7.20
N VAL A 275 -1.60 29.94 -6.10
CA VAL A 275 -1.44 28.47 -6.10
C VAL A 275 -2.80 27.78 -6.24
N THR A 276 -3.85 28.34 -5.65
CA THR A 276 -5.23 27.87 -5.82
C THR A 276 -5.72 28.04 -7.26
N ALA A 277 -5.39 29.15 -7.94
CA ALA A 277 -5.67 29.30 -9.37
C ALA A 277 -4.89 28.26 -10.21
N GLY A 278 -3.63 27.99 -9.86
CA GLY A 278 -2.84 26.90 -10.46
C GLY A 278 -3.46 25.51 -10.25
N PHE A 279 -4.05 25.24 -9.07
CA PHE A 279 -4.80 24.01 -8.81
C PHE A 279 -6.01 23.88 -9.73
N ILE A 280 -6.80 24.95 -9.88
CA ILE A 280 -7.97 24.95 -10.77
C ILE A 280 -7.53 24.70 -12.22
N GLY A 281 -6.44 25.32 -12.67
CA GLY A 281 -5.85 25.06 -13.98
C GLY A 281 -5.40 23.60 -14.16
N ALA A 282 -4.72 23.03 -13.16
CA ALA A 282 -4.32 21.63 -13.16
C ALA A 282 -5.53 20.68 -13.17
N LEU A 283 -6.61 21.02 -12.46
CA LEU A 283 -7.87 20.28 -12.47
C LEU A 283 -8.52 20.32 -13.86
N GLY A 284 -8.54 21.49 -14.50
CA GLY A 284 -9.01 21.66 -15.87
C GLY A 284 -8.22 20.81 -16.87
N LEU A 285 -6.89 20.77 -16.74
CA LEU A 285 -6.03 19.91 -17.55
C LEU A 285 -6.29 18.41 -17.32
N LEU A 286 -6.48 17.99 -16.06
CA LEU A 286 -6.87 16.62 -15.74
C LEU A 286 -8.22 16.24 -16.34
N GLY A 287 -9.21 17.15 -16.26
CA GLY A 287 -10.53 16.96 -16.85
C GLY A 287 -10.48 16.83 -18.37
N ALA A 288 -9.77 17.75 -19.04
CA ALA A 288 -9.59 17.72 -20.49
C ALA A 288 -8.81 16.48 -20.95
N GLY A 289 -7.76 16.08 -20.20
CA GLY A 289 -7.00 14.86 -20.46
C GLY A 289 -7.85 13.60 -20.29
N GLY A 290 -8.68 13.55 -19.24
CA GLY A 290 -9.62 12.46 -19.01
C GLY A 290 -10.65 12.31 -20.14
N LEU A 291 -11.25 13.42 -20.57
CA LEU A 291 -12.18 13.44 -21.71
C LEU A 291 -11.49 12.99 -23.01
N SER A 292 -10.27 13.48 -23.26
CA SER A 292 -9.48 13.06 -24.43
C SER A 292 -9.18 11.56 -24.40
N ALA A 293 -8.83 11.02 -23.23
CA ALA A 293 -8.59 9.59 -23.06
C ALA A 293 -9.85 8.74 -23.30
N ILE A 294 -11.03 9.22 -22.90
CA ILE A 294 -12.32 8.56 -23.20
C ILE A 294 -12.58 8.52 -24.70
N ILE A 295 -12.30 9.60 -25.43
CA ILE A 295 -12.51 9.66 -26.89
C ILE A 295 -11.54 8.73 -27.62
N ILE A 296 -10.26 8.74 -27.23
CA ILE A 296 -9.19 8.04 -27.95
C ILE A 296 -9.17 6.54 -27.63
N ASN A 297 -9.50 6.14 -26.40
CA ASN A 297 -9.42 4.75 -25.99
C ASN A 297 -10.77 4.03 -26.19
N PRO A 298 -10.89 3.05 -27.11
CA PRO A 298 -12.15 2.39 -27.41
C PRO A 298 -12.82 1.73 -26.20
N ARG A 299 -12.01 1.27 -25.23
CA ARG A 299 -12.50 0.60 -24.03
C ARG A 299 -13.04 1.60 -23.00
N LEU A 300 -12.41 2.78 -22.87
CA LEU A 300 -12.96 3.87 -22.05
C LEU A 300 -14.21 4.48 -22.71
N ASN A 301 -14.22 4.61 -24.04
CA ASN A 301 -15.39 5.04 -24.79
C ASN A 301 -16.57 4.08 -24.55
N SER A 302 -16.32 2.77 -24.65
CA SER A 302 -17.36 1.77 -24.40
C SER A 302 -17.87 1.81 -22.95
N LEU A 303 -17.00 2.02 -21.96
CA LEU A 303 -17.41 2.26 -20.57
C LEU A 303 -18.27 3.52 -20.41
N ALA A 304 -17.96 4.60 -21.13
CA ALA A 304 -18.70 5.85 -21.06
C ALA A 304 -20.07 5.77 -21.77
N THR A 305 -20.16 4.97 -22.84
CA THR A 305 -21.37 4.85 -23.68
C THR A 305 -22.31 3.77 -23.19
N ASN A 306 -21.78 2.60 -22.80
CA ASN A 306 -22.56 1.43 -22.40
C ASN A 306 -22.58 1.22 -20.87
N GLY A 307 -21.92 2.08 -20.10
CA GLY A 307 -21.84 1.99 -18.65
C GLY A 307 -20.87 0.91 -18.13
N LEU A 308 -20.79 0.77 -16.81
CA LEU A 308 -19.78 -0.07 -16.14
C LEU A 308 -20.05 -1.59 -16.25
N LEU A 309 -21.29 -2.00 -16.49
CA LEU A 309 -21.70 -3.41 -16.53
C LEU A 309 -21.66 -4.02 -17.95
N ALA A 310 -21.91 -3.20 -18.98
CA ALA A 310 -21.94 -3.63 -20.38
C ALA A 310 -20.75 -3.11 -21.21
N GLY A 311 -20.11 -2.01 -20.79
CA GLY A 311 -19.04 -1.37 -21.55
C GLY A 311 -17.65 -2.03 -21.44
N ASP A 312 -17.43 -2.89 -20.45
CA ASP A 312 -16.19 -3.66 -20.35
C ASP A 312 -16.38 -4.95 -19.56
N GLY A 313 -16.08 -6.09 -20.18
CA GLY A 313 -16.21 -7.42 -19.56
C GLY A 313 -15.35 -7.61 -18.31
N SER A 314 -14.16 -7.01 -18.26
CA SER A 314 -13.27 -7.14 -17.09
C SER A 314 -13.74 -6.27 -15.92
N MET A 315 -14.23 -5.06 -16.18
CA MET A 315 -14.86 -4.21 -15.16
C MET A 315 -16.15 -4.85 -14.64
N SER A 316 -16.96 -5.43 -15.53
CA SER A 316 -18.21 -6.06 -15.16
C SER A 316 -17.99 -7.31 -14.30
N ALA A 317 -17.04 -8.17 -14.66
CA ALA A 317 -16.63 -9.32 -13.84
C ALA A 317 -16.21 -8.87 -12.45
N ARG A 318 -15.35 -7.85 -12.36
CA ARG A 318 -14.86 -7.31 -11.09
C ARG A 318 -15.98 -6.78 -10.21
N ILE A 319 -16.94 -6.03 -10.77
CA ILE A 319 -18.12 -5.58 -10.03
C ILE A 319 -18.91 -6.78 -9.53
N PHE A 320 -19.11 -7.80 -10.37
CA PHE A 320 -19.85 -9.00 -9.99
C PHE A 320 -19.16 -9.80 -8.89
N HIS A 321 -17.83 -9.94 -8.94
CA HIS A 321 -17.02 -10.60 -7.91
C HIS A 321 -17.18 -9.96 -6.53
N MET A 322 -17.39 -8.63 -6.46
CA MET A 322 -17.75 -7.95 -5.21
C MET A 322 -19.24 -8.10 -4.89
N LEU A 323 -20.11 -7.99 -5.89
CA LEU A 323 -21.56 -8.00 -5.71
C LEU A 323 -22.07 -9.35 -5.19
N ALA A 324 -21.57 -10.46 -5.72
CA ALA A 324 -22.04 -11.80 -5.36
C ALA A 324 -21.98 -12.09 -3.85
N PRO A 325 -20.84 -11.94 -3.16
CA PRO A 325 -20.81 -12.12 -1.70
C PRO A 325 -21.56 -11.00 -0.96
N MET A 326 -21.56 -9.77 -1.48
CA MET A 326 -22.32 -8.65 -0.88
C MET A 326 -23.83 -8.89 -0.91
N TRP A 327 -24.34 -9.62 -1.91
CA TRP A 327 -25.73 -9.98 -1.98
C TRP A 327 -26.14 -10.89 -0.80
N SER A 328 -25.24 -11.77 -0.38
CA SER A 328 -25.44 -12.62 0.81
C SER A 328 -25.53 -11.80 2.09
N TRP A 329 -24.82 -10.67 2.18
CA TRP A 329 -24.90 -9.81 3.36
C TRP A 329 -26.31 -9.27 3.62
N LYS A 330 -27.07 -9.03 2.56
CA LYS A 330 -28.46 -8.54 2.64
C LYS A 330 -29.39 -9.57 3.27
N HIS A 331 -29.13 -10.85 3.04
CA HIS A 331 -30.02 -11.95 3.41
C HIS A 331 -29.56 -12.73 4.64
N ASP A 332 -28.31 -12.54 5.06
CA ASP A 332 -27.70 -13.22 6.20
C ASP A 332 -26.98 -12.22 7.12
N LEU A 333 -27.78 -11.51 7.93
CA LEU A 333 -27.29 -10.47 8.82
C LEU A 333 -26.29 -11.00 9.87
N PRO A 334 -26.48 -12.18 10.49
CA PRO A 334 -25.49 -12.73 11.42
C PRO A 334 -24.12 -12.94 10.77
N HIS A 335 -24.06 -13.58 9.59
CA HIS A 335 -22.79 -13.77 8.90
C HIS A 335 -22.24 -12.47 8.28
N PHE A 336 -23.06 -11.48 7.95
CA PHE A 336 -22.56 -10.15 7.62
C PHE A 336 -21.84 -9.49 8.81
N MET A 337 -22.37 -9.64 10.02
CA MET A 337 -21.77 -9.07 11.22
C MET A 337 -20.50 -9.80 11.68
N PHE A 338 -20.52 -11.14 11.67
CA PHE A 338 -19.47 -11.99 12.25
C PHE A 338 -18.61 -12.74 11.21
N GLY A 339 -18.96 -12.71 9.94
CA GLY A 339 -18.22 -13.35 8.86
C GLY A 339 -18.67 -14.79 8.59
N TRP A 340 -18.38 -15.25 7.37
CA TRP A 340 -18.53 -16.65 6.94
C TRP A 340 -17.37 -17.54 7.41
N GLY A 341 -16.32 -16.94 7.98
CA GLY A 341 -15.10 -17.59 8.42
C GLY A 341 -13.99 -17.53 7.37
N ALA A 342 -12.74 -17.49 7.84
CA ALA A 342 -11.58 -17.50 6.97
C ALA A 342 -11.62 -18.68 5.99
N GLY A 343 -11.47 -18.40 4.70
CA GLY A 343 -11.52 -19.39 3.62
C GLY A 343 -12.92 -19.67 3.05
N ASN A 344 -13.98 -19.06 3.58
CA ASN A 344 -15.37 -19.37 3.20
C ASN A 344 -16.00 -18.32 2.26
N ILE A 345 -15.21 -17.51 1.55
CA ILE A 345 -15.71 -16.57 0.52
C ILE A 345 -16.55 -17.32 -0.52
N SER A 346 -16.12 -18.52 -0.93
CA SER A 346 -16.84 -19.35 -1.90
C SER A 346 -18.26 -19.70 -1.46
N ASN A 347 -18.50 -19.93 -0.16
CA ASN A 347 -19.82 -20.18 0.38
C ASN A 347 -20.71 -18.94 0.28
N ALA A 348 -20.17 -17.77 0.65
CA ALA A 348 -20.89 -16.51 0.53
C ALA A 348 -21.21 -16.17 -0.94
N VAL A 349 -20.30 -16.43 -1.87
CA VAL A 349 -20.57 -16.26 -3.31
C VAL A 349 -21.69 -17.20 -3.75
N ARG A 350 -21.64 -18.47 -3.36
CA ARG A 350 -22.64 -19.46 -3.75
C ARG A 350 -24.05 -19.09 -3.28
N THR A 351 -24.19 -18.58 -2.06
CA THR A 351 -25.49 -18.17 -1.52
C THR A 351 -26.02 -16.88 -2.17
N GLY A 352 -25.14 -15.96 -2.55
CA GLY A 352 -25.51 -14.66 -3.11
C GLY A 352 -25.62 -14.64 -4.64
N TYR A 353 -25.03 -15.62 -5.32
CA TYR A 353 -24.90 -15.66 -6.79
C TYR A 353 -26.23 -15.44 -7.51
N ALA A 354 -27.29 -16.18 -7.14
CA ALA A 354 -28.57 -16.13 -7.86
C ALA A 354 -29.19 -14.73 -7.82
N GLY A 355 -29.19 -14.09 -6.66
CA GLY A 355 -29.75 -12.74 -6.51
C GLY A 355 -28.85 -11.66 -7.13
N ALA A 356 -27.53 -11.79 -6.99
CA ALA A 356 -26.58 -10.93 -7.68
C ALA A 356 -26.70 -11.04 -9.19
N ARG A 357 -26.95 -12.24 -9.73
CA ARG A 357 -27.13 -12.49 -11.16
C ARG A 357 -28.43 -11.87 -11.68
N GLN A 358 -29.54 -12.06 -10.97
CA GLN A 358 -30.79 -11.41 -11.32
C GLN A 358 -30.66 -9.89 -11.33
N TRP A 359 -29.99 -9.31 -10.33
CA TRP A 359 -29.72 -7.87 -10.30
C TRP A 359 -28.83 -7.45 -11.47
N TYR A 360 -27.74 -8.18 -11.73
CA TYR A 360 -26.81 -7.89 -12.81
C TYR A 360 -27.50 -7.88 -14.19
N ASP A 361 -28.29 -8.92 -14.48
CA ASP A 361 -29.02 -9.04 -15.74
C ASP A 361 -30.08 -7.95 -15.87
N ALA A 362 -30.79 -7.61 -14.78
CA ALA A 362 -31.78 -6.53 -14.76
C ALA A 362 -31.18 -5.12 -15.00
N HIS A 363 -29.88 -4.94 -14.78
CA HIS A 363 -29.16 -3.67 -14.98
C HIS A 363 -28.31 -3.67 -16.26
N GLY A 364 -28.62 -4.56 -17.22
CA GLY A 364 -27.98 -4.60 -18.53
C GLY A 364 -26.59 -5.25 -18.52
N GLY A 365 -26.33 -6.16 -17.58
CA GLY A 365 -25.11 -6.93 -17.53
C GLY A 365 -24.83 -7.71 -18.83
N ALA A 366 -23.61 -7.63 -19.34
CA ALA A 366 -23.20 -8.37 -20.52
C ALA A 366 -22.85 -9.84 -20.18
N PRO A 367 -23.13 -10.80 -21.09
CA PRO A 367 -22.71 -12.20 -20.90
C PRO A 367 -21.19 -12.31 -20.66
N ASN A 368 -20.80 -13.04 -19.63
CA ASN A 368 -19.40 -13.18 -19.26
C ASN A 368 -19.14 -14.55 -18.61
N THR A 369 -18.28 -15.34 -19.23
CA THR A 369 -17.92 -16.69 -18.77
C THR A 369 -17.28 -16.71 -17.38
N GLU A 370 -16.57 -15.65 -16.99
CA GLU A 370 -16.00 -15.50 -15.65
C GLU A 370 -17.11 -15.37 -14.61
N ILE A 371 -18.16 -14.59 -14.92
CA ILE A 371 -19.34 -14.45 -14.07
C ILE A 371 -20.10 -15.77 -14.01
N ASP A 372 -20.34 -16.42 -15.15
CA ASP A 372 -21.07 -17.68 -15.21
C ASP A 372 -20.37 -18.79 -14.40
N GLY A 373 -19.02 -18.77 -14.37
CA GLY A 373 -18.21 -19.68 -13.56
C GLY A 373 -18.41 -19.53 -12.04
N LEU A 374 -18.88 -18.37 -11.58
CA LEU A 374 -19.16 -18.12 -10.15
C LEU A 374 -20.45 -18.78 -9.66
N ALA A 375 -21.24 -19.40 -10.54
CA ALA A 375 -22.35 -20.26 -10.12
C ALA A 375 -21.86 -21.44 -9.27
N ASN A 376 -20.66 -21.95 -9.57
CA ASN A 376 -19.98 -23.01 -8.82
C ASN A 376 -18.57 -22.55 -8.41
N PRO A 377 -18.48 -21.65 -7.42
CA PRO A 377 -17.22 -21.01 -7.07
C PRO A 377 -16.26 -22.03 -6.41
N PRO A 378 -14.97 -22.07 -6.81
CA PRO A 378 -13.96 -22.90 -6.15
C PRO A 378 -13.69 -22.41 -4.72
N ALA A 379 -13.11 -23.24 -3.85
CA ALA A 379 -12.82 -22.84 -2.47
C ALA A 379 -11.92 -21.59 -2.39
N ASP A 380 -10.95 -21.45 -3.30
CA ASP A 380 -10.04 -20.29 -3.42
C ASP A 380 -10.67 -19.09 -4.16
N THR A 381 -11.98 -18.90 -4.03
CA THR A 381 -12.69 -17.76 -4.64
C THR A 381 -12.23 -16.45 -4.02
N PHE A 382 -12.20 -15.42 -4.85
CA PHE A 382 -11.70 -14.09 -4.54
C PHE A 382 -12.75 -13.05 -5.00
N THR A 383 -12.75 -11.87 -4.41
CA THR A 383 -13.75 -10.82 -4.66
C THR A 383 -13.21 -9.62 -5.43
N MET A 384 -11.90 -9.62 -5.71
CA MET A 384 -11.11 -8.53 -6.30
C MET A 384 -11.08 -7.24 -5.44
N SER A 385 -11.57 -7.28 -4.20
CA SER A 385 -11.64 -6.16 -3.27
C SER A 385 -11.31 -6.60 -1.84
N ILE A 386 -10.39 -5.92 -1.16
CA ILE A 386 -10.05 -6.29 0.21
C ILE A 386 -11.26 -6.13 1.13
N TYR A 387 -12.14 -5.16 0.84
CA TYR A 387 -13.30 -4.87 1.68
C TYR A 387 -14.34 -5.97 1.57
N ALA A 388 -14.70 -6.35 0.35
CA ALA A 388 -15.65 -7.44 0.15
C ALA A 388 -15.09 -8.75 0.72
N SER A 389 -13.81 -9.06 0.50
CA SER A 389 -13.20 -10.27 1.07
C SER A 389 -13.12 -10.24 2.59
N PHE A 390 -12.59 -9.17 3.18
CA PHE A 390 -12.36 -9.09 4.62
C PHE A 390 -13.69 -9.07 5.40
N ILE A 391 -14.68 -8.31 4.92
CA ILE A 391 -16.01 -8.27 5.55
C ILE A 391 -16.71 -9.63 5.40
N THR A 392 -16.59 -10.28 4.24
CA THR A 392 -17.20 -11.60 4.03
C THR A 392 -16.54 -12.67 4.90
N GLU A 393 -15.21 -12.69 5.00
CA GLU A 393 -14.53 -13.72 5.81
C GLU A 393 -14.66 -13.47 7.31
N PHE A 394 -14.45 -12.23 7.76
CA PHE A 394 -14.26 -11.92 9.18
C PHE A 394 -15.39 -11.09 9.79
N GLY A 395 -16.31 -10.59 8.98
CA GLY A 395 -17.48 -9.82 9.42
C GLY A 395 -17.24 -8.30 9.48
N LEU A 396 -18.36 -7.56 9.48
CA LEU A 396 -18.36 -6.11 9.62
C LEU A 396 -17.73 -5.65 10.95
N PHE A 397 -17.93 -6.38 12.04
CA PHE A 397 -17.36 -6.00 13.34
C PHE A 397 -15.83 -6.03 13.32
N CYS A 398 -15.22 -7.07 12.72
CA CYS A 398 -13.77 -7.12 12.54
C CYS A 398 -13.26 -5.97 11.68
N PHE A 399 -13.97 -5.66 10.60
CA PHE A 399 -13.60 -4.57 9.71
C PHE A 399 -13.62 -3.21 10.43
N LEU A 400 -14.71 -2.92 11.15
CA LEU A 400 -14.85 -1.68 11.92
C LEU A 400 -13.81 -1.60 13.05
N ALA A 401 -13.52 -2.71 13.73
CA ALA A 401 -12.47 -2.77 14.73
C ALA A 401 -11.09 -2.47 14.14
N PHE A 402 -10.77 -3.02 12.96
CA PHE A 402 -9.52 -2.70 12.26
C PHE A 402 -9.45 -1.23 11.84
N LEU A 403 -10.54 -0.68 11.28
CA LEU A 403 -10.63 0.71 10.89
C LEU A 403 -10.40 1.63 12.09
N LEU A 404 -11.13 1.39 13.18
CA LEU A 404 -10.96 2.13 14.44
C LEU A 404 -9.53 2.01 14.96
N LEU A 405 -8.92 0.83 14.87
CA LEU A 405 -7.54 0.62 15.28
C LEU A 405 -6.56 1.49 14.49
N VAL A 406 -6.71 1.56 13.16
CA VAL A 406 -5.86 2.42 12.31
C VAL A 406 -6.09 3.90 12.63
N LEU A 407 -7.34 4.34 12.80
CA LEU A 407 -7.66 5.73 13.14
C LEU A 407 -7.12 6.12 14.53
N ALA A 408 -7.26 5.24 15.52
CA ALA A 408 -6.71 5.43 16.86
C ALA A 408 -5.18 5.49 16.82
N HIS A 409 -4.52 4.62 16.04
CA HIS A 409 -3.07 4.67 15.84
C HIS A 409 -2.61 6.01 15.26
N VAL A 410 -3.32 6.54 14.26
CA VAL A 410 -3.06 7.88 13.71
C VAL A 410 -3.26 8.96 14.78
N ALA A 411 -4.32 8.89 15.57
CA ALA A 411 -4.61 9.86 16.62
C ALA A 411 -3.56 9.87 17.74
N VAL A 412 -3.22 8.68 18.28
CA VAL A 412 -2.23 8.50 19.36
C VAL A 412 -0.84 8.96 18.93
N HIS A 413 -0.49 8.76 17.66
CA HIS A 413 0.77 9.25 17.10
C HIS A 413 0.64 10.63 16.45
N HIS A 414 -0.38 11.43 16.77
CA HIS A 414 -0.63 12.78 16.25
C HIS A 414 -0.38 12.92 14.73
N GLY A 415 -0.74 11.88 13.98
CA GLY A 415 -0.45 11.74 12.55
C GLY A 415 -1.45 12.44 11.64
N TRP A 416 -2.41 13.19 12.19
CA TRP A 416 -3.43 13.92 11.44
C TRP A 416 -2.81 15.10 10.69
N SER A 417 -2.35 14.82 9.48
CA SER A 417 -1.87 15.81 8.52
C SER A 417 -2.63 15.64 7.20
N ARG A 418 -2.77 16.73 6.43
CA ARG A 418 -3.41 16.68 5.10
C ARG A 418 -2.86 15.56 4.23
N ARG A 419 -1.54 15.40 4.23
CA ARG A 419 -0.84 14.33 3.50
C ARG A 419 -1.27 12.94 3.96
N ASN A 420 -1.31 12.68 5.26
CA ASN A 420 -1.67 11.36 5.79
C ASN A 420 -3.16 11.05 5.57
N ILE A 421 -4.03 12.06 5.61
CA ILE A 421 -5.45 11.91 5.24
C ILE A 421 -5.57 11.56 3.76
N CYS A 422 -4.89 12.29 2.89
CA CYS A 422 -4.85 12.02 1.45
C CYS A 422 -4.30 10.61 1.16
N TRP A 423 -3.23 10.21 1.85
CA TRP A 423 -2.68 8.86 1.74
C TRP A 423 -3.69 7.81 2.20
N PHE A 424 -4.37 8.00 3.34
CA PHE A 424 -5.37 7.07 3.82
C PHE A 424 -6.55 6.92 2.83
N ILE A 425 -7.05 8.03 2.27
CA ILE A 425 -8.09 8.03 1.23
C ILE A 425 -7.60 7.31 -0.04
N LEU A 426 -6.36 7.56 -0.46
CA LEU A 426 -5.78 6.89 -1.62
C LEU A 426 -5.69 5.37 -1.40
N LEU A 427 -5.24 4.93 -0.22
CA LEU A 427 -5.25 3.52 0.13
C LEU A 427 -6.67 2.97 0.09
N ALA A 428 -7.64 3.71 0.65
CA ALA A 428 -9.02 3.27 0.64
C ALA A 428 -9.54 3.02 -0.78
N TYR A 429 -9.29 3.97 -1.69
CA TYR A 429 -9.64 3.82 -3.11
C TYR A 429 -8.95 2.62 -3.77
N LEU A 430 -7.64 2.49 -3.58
CA LEU A 430 -6.80 1.47 -4.20
C LEU A 430 -7.26 0.05 -3.81
N TYR A 431 -7.58 -0.14 -2.53
CA TYR A 431 -8.01 -1.41 -1.97
C TYR A 431 -9.48 -1.77 -2.26
N ILE A 432 -10.31 -0.84 -2.75
CA ILE A 432 -11.62 -1.22 -3.34
C ILE A 432 -11.41 -2.18 -4.50
N GLN A 433 -10.29 -2.02 -5.19
CA GLN A 433 -9.98 -2.72 -6.41
C GLN A 433 -8.77 -3.66 -6.23
N PHE A 434 -8.39 -4.00 -5.01
CA PHE A 434 -7.28 -4.91 -4.76
C PHE A 434 -7.52 -5.68 -3.46
N GLU A 435 -7.21 -6.98 -3.44
CA GLU A 435 -7.72 -7.90 -2.42
C GLU A 435 -6.68 -8.40 -1.42
N SER A 436 -5.38 -8.31 -1.70
CA SER A 436 -4.42 -9.03 -0.85
C SER A 436 -4.16 -8.35 0.50
N TYR A 437 -4.38 -9.11 1.59
CA TYR A 437 -4.06 -8.73 2.97
C TYR A 437 -2.56 -8.60 3.23
N ALA A 438 -1.74 -9.31 2.45
CA ALA A 438 -0.28 -9.33 2.58
C ALA A 438 0.40 -8.17 1.83
N PHE A 439 -0.35 -7.37 1.08
CA PHE A 439 0.22 -6.25 0.35
C PHE A 439 0.71 -5.15 1.30
N TYR A 440 1.85 -4.57 0.94
CA TYR A 440 2.71 -3.82 1.84
C TYR A 440 2.29 -2.35 2.05
N ALA A 441 1.24 -1.88 1.36
CA ALA A 441 0.79 -0.50 1.43
C ALA A 441 0.18 -0.11 2.81
N ILE A 442 -0.67 -0.96 3.39
CA ILE A 442 -1.20 -0.75 4.76
C ILE A 442 -0.07 -0.82 5.81
N PRO A 443 0.79 -1.87 5.83
CA PRO A 443 1.95 -1.92 6.72
C PRO A 443 2.85 -0.68 6.61
N LEU A 444 3.13 -0.21 5.39
CA LEU A 444 3.93 0.99 5.15
C LEU A 444 3.29 2.25 5.76
N PHE A 445 1.97 2.40 5.64
CA PHE A 445 1.23 3.52 6.25
C PHE A 445 1.30 3.48 7.78
N ILE A 446 0.99 2.33 8.39
CA ILE A 446 1.03 2.14 9.85
C ILE A 446 2.42 2.45 10.40
N TRP A 447 3.46 1.95 9.73
CA TRP A 447 4.86 2.20 10.10
C TRP A 447 5.23 3.68 9.97
N ALA A 448 4.84 4.32 8.86
CA ALA A 448 5.17 5.70 8.55
C ALA A 448 4.56 6.69 9.56
N VAL A 449 3.28 6.52 9.90
CA VAL A 449 2.57 7.35 10.89
C VAL A 449 3.31 7.38 12.22
N CYS A 450 3.85 6.23 12.64
CA CYS A 450 4.58 6.11 13.91
C CYS A 450 6.01 6.70 13.86
N THR A 451 6.61 6.87 12.67
CA THR A 451 8.04 7.26 12.53
C THR A 451 8.25 8.73 12.18
N ILE A 452 7.30 9.38 11.50
CA ILE A 452 7.42 10.77 11.02
C ILE A 452 7.62 11.79 12.16
N MET A 453 7.25 11.48 13.41
CA MET A 453 7.41 12.39 14.55
C MET A 453 8.77 12.32 15.26
N ASN A 454 9.56 11.25 15.12
CA ASN A 454 10.88 11.20 15.76
C ASN A 454 11.90 12.16 15.10
N ARG A 455 11.61 12.67 13.89
CA ARG A 455 12.39 13.77 13.29
C ARG A 455 11.99 15.15 13.79
N GLY A 456 10.75 15.33 14.26
CA GLY A 456 10.26 16.63 14.76
C GLY A 456 10.83 17.00 16.14
N LYS A 457 11.08 16.02 17.01
CA LYS A 457 11.68 16.27 18.34
C LYS A 457 13.20 16.53 18.31
N ASN A 458 13.91 16.01 17.32
CA ASN A 458 15.36 16.21 17.23
C ASN A 458 15.77 17.57 16.61
N ASN A 459 14.84 18.31 16.02
CA ASN A 459 15.10 19.62 15.41
C ASN A 459 14.75 20.81 16.32
N ILE A 460 14.29 20.58 17.56
CA ILE A 460 13.95 21.66 18.51
C ILE A 460 15.13 21.99 19.44
N ASN A 461 16.21 21.19 19.42
CA ASN A 461 17.44 21.45 20.20
C ASN A 461 18.60 22.00 19.35
N SER A 462 18.34 22.47 18.12
CA SER A 462 19.39 23.01 17.23
C SER A 462 18.94 24.24 16.43
N LEU A 463 18.08 25.07 17.02
CA LEU A 463 17.90 26.45 16.58
C LEU A 463 18.38 27.39 17.68
#